data_AF-A0A7Z9ZZX0-F1
#
_entry.id   AF-A0A7Z9ZZX0-F1
#
_cell.length_a   1.000
_cell.length_b   1.000
_cell.length_c   1.000
_cell.angle_alpha   90.00
_cell.angle_beta   90.00
_cell.angle_gamma   90.00
#
_symmetry.space_group_name_H-M   'P 1'
#
loop_
_entity.id
_entity.type
_entity.pdbx_description
1 polymer ?
#
loop_
_entity_poly.entity_id
_entity_poly.type
_entity_poly.pdbx_seq_one_letter_code
_entity_poly.pdbx_strand_id
1 'polypeptide(L)'
;MMRGSGSLPSSSPRTRADLIRRPHVPCKAIQPAVVQLSDGSLLAYMRTKYSRIWEMRSLDQDRTWTGLRPTSLPNPNAAVELLRLRGGNLLLVFNDSDRERAPLVAVLSHDEVATW
;
A
#
# COMPACT_ATOMS: atom_id res chain seq x y z
N MET A 1 2.80 27.86 -47.70
CA MET A 1 2.37 26.77 -46.79
C MET A 1 3.63 26.15 -46.19
N MET A 2 4.07 26.59 -45.01
CA MET A 2 5.26 26.08 -44.32
C MET A 2 4.83 25.37 -43.03
N ARG A 3 5.37 24.15 -42.82
CA ARG A 3 5.07 23.26 -41.69
C ARG A 3 5.85 23.73 -40.45
N GLY A 4 5.16 23.85 -39.31
CA GLY A 4 5.77 24.11 -38.01
C GLY A 4 6.34 22.83 -37.39
N SER A 5 7.61 22.87 -36.99
CA SER A 5 8.27 21.85 -36.18
C SER A 5 8.04 22.13 -34.70
N GLY A 6 7.20 21.32 -34.04
CA GLY A 6 7.06 21.33 -32.58
C GLY A 6 8.04 20.35 -31.94
N SER A 7 9.01 20.84 -31.17
CA SER A 7 9.89 20.03 -30.34
C SER A 7 9.15 19.53 -29.09
N LEU A 8 9.19 18.22 -28.82
CA LEU A 8 8.72 17.63 -27.56
C LEU A 8 9.64 18.07 -26.41
N PRO A 9 9.11 18.37 -25.20
CA PRO A 9 9.95 18.74 -24.08
C PRO A 9 10.72 17.51 -23.57
N SER A 10 12.04 17.65 -23.48
CA SER A 10 12.93 16.72 -22.81
C SER A 10 12.59 16.65 -21.32
N SER A 11 12.04 15.53 -20.86
CA SER A 11 11.85 15.29 -19.42
C SER A 11 13.20 14.93 -18.79
N SER A 12 13.79 15.87 -18.05
CA SER A 12 14.98 15.60 -17.24
C SER A 12 14.71 14.47 -16.23
N PRO A 13 15.66 13.55 -15.99
CA PRO A 13 15.47 12.50 -14.99
C PRO A 13 15.33 13.12 -13.59
N ARG A 14 14.30 12.70 -12.84
CA ARG A 14 14.05 13.19 -11.48
C ARG A 14 15.21 12.76 -10.57
N THR A 15 15.67 13.68 -9.72
CA THR A 15 16.75 13.38 -8.77
C THR A 15 16.23 12.55 -7.61
N ARG A 16 17.13 11.87 -6.88
CA ARG A 16 16.78 11.10 -5.66
C ARG A 16 16.09 11.96 -4.59
N ALA A 17 16.32 13.27 -4.60
CA ALA A 17 15.67 14.21 -3.70
C ALA A 17 14.19 14.47 -4.08
N ASP A 18 13.87 14.50 -5.39
CA ASP A 18 12.51 14.73 -5.89
C ASP A 18 11.56 13.55 -5.59
N LEU A 19 12.13 12.36 -5.42
CA LEU A 19 11.41 11.13 -5.02
C LEU A 19 11.04 11.11 -3.54
N ILE A 20 11.62 11.98 -2.71
CA ILE A 20 11.34 12.08 -1.27
C ILE A 20 10.49 13.32 -1.01
N ARG A 21 9.35 13.45 -1.70
CA ARG A 21 8.28 14.30 -1.16
C ARG A 21 7.78 13.62 0.10
N ARG A 22 8.00 14.25 1.27
CA ARG A 22 7.36 13.87 2.52
C ARG A 22 6.03 14.62 2.59
N PRO A 23 4.90 14.06 2.12
CA PRO A 23 3.62 14.64 2.50
C PRO A 23 3.58 14.76 4.03
N HIS A 24 2.92 15.81 4.53
CA HIS A 24 2.58 15.88 5.94
C HIS A 24 1.61 14.74 6.22
N VAL A 25 2.14 13.58 6.61
CA VAL A 25 1.33 12.43 6.96
C VAL A 25 1.03 12.53 8.46
N PRO A 26 -0.21 12.84 8.88
CA PRO A 26 -0.56 12.93 10.29
C PRO A 26 -0.32 11.60 11.03
N CYS A 27 -0.23 10.50 10.28
CA CYS A 27 0.05 9.15 10.74
C CYS A 27 1.38 8.62 10.16
N LYS A 28 2.35 8.26 11.02
CA LYS A 28 3.60 7.63 10.58
C LYS A 28 3.38 6.14 10.32
N ALA A 29 2.87 5.79 9.14
CA ALA A 29 2.84 4.42 8.65
C ALA A 29 4.22 4.00 8.11
N ILE A 30 4.61 2.76 8.38
CA ILE A 30 5.91 2.20 7.98
C ILE A 30 5.77 0.74 7.55
N GLN A 31 6.77 0.24 6.81
CA GLN A 31 6.84 -1.15 6.33
C GLN A 31 5.59 -1.60 5.55
N PRO A 32 5.35 -1.04 4.34
CA PRO A 32 4.25 -1.47 3.49
C PRO A 32 4.48 -2.90 2.97
N ALA A 33 3.47 -3.76 3.14
CA ALA A 33 3.30 -4.99 2.37
C ALA A 33 2.36 -4.69 1.20
N VAL A 34 2.86 -4.82 -0.03
CA VAL A 34 2.18 -4.40 -1.26
C VAL A 34 1.76 -5.61 -2.08
N VAL A 35 0.51 -5.61 -2.56
CA VAL A 35 -0.01 -6.61 -3.48
C VAL A 35 -0.77 -5.95 -4.63
N GLN A 36 -0.75 -6.58 -5.81
CA GLN A 36 -1.60 -6.18 -6.93
C GLN A 36 -2.96 -6.90 -6.86
N LEU A 37 -4.03 -6.14 -7.03
CA LEU A 37 -5.43 -6.59 -7.11
C LEU A 37 -5.81 -7.05 -8.52
N SER A 38 -6.93 -7.78 -8.66
CA SER A 38 -7.34 -8.33 -9.97
C SER A 38 -7.68 -7.24 -10.99
N ASP A 39 -8.13 -6.08 -10.51
CA ASP A 39 -8.37 -4.87 -11.33
C ASP A 39 -7.07 -4.15 -11.74
N GLY A 40 -5.91 -4.66 -11.34
CA GLY A 40 -4.60 -4.10 -11.62
C GLY A 40 -4.14 -3.00 -10.65
N SER A 41 -5.00 -2.57 -9.72
CA SER A 41 -4.64 -1.61 -8.68
C SER A 41 -3.66 -2.22 -7.66
N LEU A 42 -2.93 -1.38 -6.94
CA LEU A 42 -2.05 -1.82 -5.86
C LEU A 42 -2.69 -1.50 -4.51
N LEU A 43 -2.59 -2.43 -3.57
CA LEU A 43 -2.94 -2.25 -2.16
C LEU A 43 -1.69 -2.37 -1.31
N ALA A 44 -1.50 -1.42 -0.39
CA ALA A 44 -0.42 -1.45 0.60
C ALA A 44 -1.01 -1.52 2.01
N TYR A 45 -0.68 -2.56 2.77
CA TYR A 45 -0.95 -2.65 4.21
C TYR A 45 0.28 -2.29 5.02
N MET A 46 0.12 -1.49 6.07
CA MET A 46 1.21 -0.96 6.87
C MET A 46 0.88 -1.00 8.35
N ARG A 47 1.94 -1.07 9.16
CA ARG A 47 1.84 -0.86 10.60
C ARG A 47 1.91 0.61 10.97
N THR A 48 1.25 0.96 12.06
CA THR A 48 1.26 2.30 12.65
C THR A 48 1.28 2.21 14.17
N LYS A 49 1.50 3.35 14.84
CA LYS A 49 1.33 3.46 16.31
C LYS A 49 -0.14 3.55 16.76
N TYR A 50 -1.11 3.44 15.85
CA TYR A 50 -2.54 3.64 16.11
C TYR A 50 -3.34 2.33 16.18
N SER A 51 -2.71 1.27 16.68
CA SER A 51 -3.33 -0.02 17.02
C SER A 51 -4.20 -0.69 15.93
N ARG A 52 -3.93 -0.40 14.65
CA ARG A 52 -4.65 -0.95 13.49
C ARG A 52 -3.67 -1.18 12.33
N ILE A 53 -4.03 -2.09 11.43
CA ILE A 53 -3.47 -2.10 10.07
C ILE A 53 -4.06 -0.91 9.31
N TRP A 54 -3.21 -0.19 8.59
CA TRP A 54 -3.62 0.92 7.73
C TRP A 54 -3.36 0.58 6.28
N GLU A 55 -4.19 1.13 5.41
CA GLU A 55 -4.11 0.92 3.97
C GLU A 55 -3.95 2.20 3.15
N MET A 56 -3.33 2.03 1.98
CA MET A 56 -3.35 2.98 0.86
C MET A 56 -3.45 2.18 -0.44
N ARG A 57 -4.01 2.81 -1.47
CA ARG A 57 -4.16 2.20 -2.80
C ARG A 57 -3.53 3.05 -3.89
N SER A 58 -3.01 2.42 -4.93
CA SER A 58 -2.63 3.09 -6.17
C SER A 58 -3.50 2.54 -7.30
N LEU A 59 -4.12 3.45 -8.05
CA LEU A 59 -4.99 3.10 -9.19
C LEU A 59 -4.28 3.31 -10.54
N ASP A 60 -3.03 3.76 -10.52
CA ASP A 60 -2.28 4.22 -11.68
C ASP A 60 -0.85 3.66 -11.71
N GLN A 61 -0.71 2.39 -11.30
CA GLN A 61 0.55 1.63 -11.31
C GLN A 61 1.66 2.34 -10.53
N ASP A 62 1.46 2.57 -9.23
CA ASP A 62 2.40 3.16 -8.26
C ASP A 62 2.67 4.67 -8.33
N ARG A 63 2.21 5.34 -9.39
CA ARG A 63 2.50 6.76 -9.63
C ARG A 63 1.91 7.67 -8.57
N THR A 64 0.68 7.40 -8.16
CA THR A 64 0.00 8.09 -7.07
C THR A 64 -0.66 7.10 -6.11
N TRP A 65 -0.82 7.54 -4.87
CA TRP A 65 -1.45 6.76 -3.82
C TRP A 65 -2.55 7.57 -3.14
N THR A 66 -3.65 6.91 -2.76
CA THR A 66 -4.69 7.49 -1.92
C THR A 66 -4.14 7.90 -0.56
N GLY A 67 -4.85 8.75 0.18
CA GLY A 67 -4.52 9.00 1.59
C GLY A 67 -4.58 7.72 2.44
N LEU A 68 -3.78 7.69 3.51
CA LEU A 68 -3.79 6.64 4.54
C LEU A 68 -5.18 6.50 5.18
N ARG A 69 -5.67 5.27 5.31
CA ARG A 69 -6.93 4.96 6.01
C ARG A 69 -6.76 3.78 6.97
N PRO A 70 -7.33 3.82 8.19
CA PRO A 70 -7.33 2.66 9.07
C PRO A 70 -8.29 1.59 8.56
N THR A 71 -7.94 0.32 8.76
CA THR A 71 -8.84 -0.83 8.58
C THR A 71 -9.51 -1.20 9.92
N SER A 72 -10.39 -2.21 9.90
CA SER A 72 -10.93 -2.82 11.12
C SER A 72 -9.94 -3.77 11.81
N LEU A 73 -8.89 -4.22 11.12
CA LEU A 73 -7.94 -5.23 11.63
C LEU A 73 -7.03 -4.63 12.72
N PRO A 74 -6.98 -5.23 13.92
CA PRO A 74 -6.10 -4.74 14.98
C PRO A 74 -4.64 -5.05 14.65
N ASN A 75 -3.73 -4.21 15.14
CA ASN A 75 -2.30 -4.46 15.03
C ASN A 75 -1.50 -3.66 16.08
N PRO A 76 -0.61 -4.26 16.86
CA PRO A 76 0.12 -3.63 17.96
C PRO A 76 1.37 -2.86 17.48
N ASN A 77 1.33 -2.25 16.29
CA ASN A 77 2.51 -1.76 15.57
C ASN A 77 3.53 -2.88 15.23
N ALA A 78 3.03 -4.08 14.92
CA ALA A 78 3.81 -5.21 14.43
C ALA A 78 3.81 -5.28 12.91
N ALA A 79 4.84 -5.92 12.33
CA ALA A 79 4.92 -6.09 10.89
C ALA A 79 3.70 -6.88 10.38
N VAL A 80 3.36 -6.64 9.12
CA VAL A 80 2.30 -7.33 8.38
C VAL A 80 2.90 -7.83 7.08
N GLU A 81 2.43 -8.97 6.58
CA GLU A 81 2.80 -9.49 5.26
C GLU A 81 1.53 -9.85 4.49
N LEU A 82 1.47 -9.48 3.21
CA LEU A 82 0.30 -9.63 2.35
C LEU A 82 0.74 -10.19 1.00
N LEU A 83 0.22 -11.36 0.63
CA LEU A 83 0.63 -12.10 -0.56
C LEU A 83 -0.58 -12.55 -1.37
N ARG A 84 -0.46 -12.50 -2.70
CA ARG A 84 -1.38 -13.22 -3.60
C ARG A 84 -0.88 -14.64 -3.81
N LEU A 85 -1.72 -15.61 -3.49
CA LEU A 85 -1.45 -17.02 -3.75
C LEU A 85 -1.71 -17.38 -5.21
N ARG A 86 -1.14 -18.50 -5.68
CA ARG A 86 -1.33 -18.98 -7.06
C ARG A 86 -2.80 -19.21 -7.44
N GLY A 87 -3.66 -19.50 -6.46
CA GLY A 87 -5.11 -19.68 -6.66
C GLY A 87 -5.91 -18.37 -6.72
N GLY A 88 -5.26 -17.21 -6.64
CA GLY A 88 -5.92 -15.90 -6.67
C GLY A 88 -6.26 -15.32 -5.30
N ASN A 89 -6.43 -16.17 -4.27
CA ASN A 89 -6.69 -15.74 -2.89
C ASN A 89 -5.55 -14.87 -2.33
N LEU A 90 -5.88 -13.99 -1.39
CA LEU A 90 -4.90 -13.20 -0.64
C LEU A 90 -4.67 -13.82 0.73
N LEU A 91 -3.40 -13.95 1.12
CA LEU A 91 -2.97 -14.36 2.44
C LEU A 91 -2.42 -13.15 3.20
N LEU A 92 -2.97 -12.88 4.37
CA LEU A 92 -2.45 -11.87 5.30
C LEU A 92 -1.92 -12.56 6.56
N VAL A 93 -0.71 -12.17 6.97
CA VAL A 93 -0.10 -12.59 8.23
C VAL A 93 0.13 -11.36 9.09
N PHE A 94 -0.41 -11.35 10.32
CA PHE A 94 -0.32 -10.22 11.24
C PHE A 94 -0.53 -10.63 12.70
N ASN A 95 -0.32 -9.70 13.62
CA ASN A 95 -0.68 -9.89 15.03
C ASN A 95 -2.08 -9.36 15.32
N ASP A 96 -3.01 -10.26 15.63
CA ASP A 96 -4.43 -9.97 15.89
C ASP A 96 -4.65 -9.46 17.33
N SER A 97 -4.11 -8.26 17.59
CA SER A 97 -4.17 -7.61 18.89
C SER A 97 -3.96 -6.10 18.75
N ASP A 98 -4.57 -5.32 19.63
CA ASP A 98 -4.37 -3.86 19.71
C ASP A 98 -3.14 -3.47 20.55
N ARG A 99 -2.55 -4.44 21.27
CA ARG A 99 -1.52 -4.20 22.31
C ARG A 99 -0.33 -5.14 22.23
N GLU A 100 -0.57 -6.44 22.08
CA GLU A 100 0.46 -7.46 22.21
C GLU A 100 0.93 -7.95 20.83
N ARG A 101 2.22 -8.30 20.70
CA ARG A 101 2.77 -8.93 19.48
C ARG A 101 2.45 -10.43 19.41
N ALA A 102 1.22 -10.78 19.80
CA ALA A 102 0.66 -12.11 19.84
C ALA A 102 -0.88 -12.01 19.86
N PRO A 103 -1.61 -13.04 19.38
CA PRO A 103 -1.08 -14.15 18.58
C PRO A 103 -0.58 -13.68 17.21
N LEU A 104 0.24 -14.48 16.54
CA LEU A 104 0.51 -14.32 15.10
C LEU A 104 -0.52 -15.17 14.35
N VAL A 105 -1.30 -14.56 13.48
CA VAL A 105 -2.37 -15.24 12.73
C VAL A 105 -2.14 -15.15 11.24
N ALA A 106 -2.69 -16.10 10.51
CA ALA A 106 -2.72 -16.14 9.06
C ALA A 106 -4.18 -16.27 8.61
N VAL A 107 -4.65 -15.35 7.77
CA VAL A 107 -6.04 -15.27 7.31
C VAL A 107 -6.09 -15.20 5.77
N LEU A 108 -7.17 -15.72 5.19
CA LEU A 108 -7.34 -15.83 3.74
C LEU A 108 -8.54 -15.02 3.28
N SER A 109 -8.31 -14.07 2.39
CA SER A 109 -9.38 -13.41 1.65
C SER A 109 -9.61 -14.12 0.31
N HIS A 110 -10.87 -14.43 0.05
CA HIS A 110 -11.34 -15.01 -1.22
C HIS A 110 -12.01 -13.97 -2.14
N ASP A 111 -12.10 -12.72 -1.68
CA ASP A 111 -12.88 -11.64 -2.27
C ASP A 111 -12.10 -10.31 -2.32
N GLU A 112 -10.78 -10.41 -2.52
CA GLU A 112 -9.88 -9.26 -2.74
C GLU A 112 -9.93 -8.20 -1.63
N VAL A 113 -9.85 -8.66 -0.37
CA VAL A 113 -9.82 -7.89 0.89
C VAL A 113 -11.15 -7.36 1.39
N ALA A 114 -12.28 -7.74 0.80
CA ALA A 114 -13.58 -7.39 1.35
C ALA A 114 -13.86 -8.13 2.67
N THR A 115 -13.40 -9.39 2.78
CA THR A 115 -13.42 -10.19 4.02
C THR A 115 -12.10 -10.90 4.25
N TRP A 116 -11.84 -11.21 5.53
CA TRP A 116 -10.62 -11.86 6.04
C TRP A 116 -10.98 -13.01 6.97
#